data_AF-M1ZPK7-F1
#
_entry.id   AF-M1ZPK7-F1
#
_cell.length_a   1.000
_cell.length_b   1.000
_cell.length_c   1.000
_cell.angle_alpha   90.00
_cell.angle_beta   90.00
_cell.angle_gamma   90.00
#
_symmetry.space_group_name_H-M   'P 1'
#
loop_
_entity.id
_entity.type
_entity.pdbx_description
1 polymer ?
#
loop_
_entity_poly.entity_id
_entity_poly.type
_entity_poly.pdbx_seq_one_letter_code
_entity_poly.pdbx_strand_id
1 'polypeptide(L)'
;KAIKNISERWGDPIEYKGNIYYSFPTVEQLKDATEDELKACSVGFRARYIKDTVNKIYQNSIEECEQYEKEYDMLWIKNQQDDICHKVLQNYSGIGAKVADCVMLFSMEKYSAFPVDVWVKRAMQYFYLAPDVSLKK
;
A
#
# COMPACT_ATOMS: atom_id res chain seq x y z
N LYS A 1 10.37 6.55 9.56
CA LYS A 1 10.36 8.03 9.43
C LYS A 1 9.20 8.50 8.55
N ALA A 2 9.10 8.10 7.28
CA ALA A 2 8.05 8.62 6.40
C ALA A 2 6.61 8.40 6.90
N ILE A 3 6.26 7.18 7.32
CA ILE A 3 4.93 6.88 7.89
C ILE A 3 4.62 7.78 9.09
N LYS A 4 5.58 7.92 10.02
CA LYS A 4 5.47 8.83 11.18
C LYS A 4 5.20 10.28 10.74
N ASN A 5 5.95 10.79 9.77
CA ASN A 5 5.77 12.16 9.28
C ASN A 5 4.39 12.37 8.62
N ILE A 6 3.87 11.35 7.93
CA ILE A 6 2.52 11.37 7.35
C ILE A 6 1.47 11.42 8.46
N SER A 7 1.59 10.54 9.46
CA SER A 7 0.72 10.53 10.64
C SER A 7 0.73 11.85 11.39
N GLU A 8 1.90 12.42 11.68
CA GLU A 8 2.02 13.70 12.40
C GLU A 8 1.42 14.89 11.64
N ARG A 9 1.37 14.82 10.30
CA ARG A 9 0.87 15.93 9.47
C ARG A 9 -0.64 15.87 9.21
N TRP A 10 -1.20 14.67 9.01
CA TRP A 10 -2.61 14.51 8.61
C TRP A 10 -3.45 13.64 9.54
N GLY A 11 -2.83 12.88 10.45
CA GLY A 11 -3.53 12.02 11.39
C GLY A 11 -4.05 12.78 12.61
N ASP A 12 -4.99 12.17 13.32
CA ASP A 12 -5.60 12.74 14.51
C ASP A 12 -4.70 12.53 15.73
N PRO A 13 -4.60 13.53 16.64
CA PRO A 13 -3.80 13.40 17.85
C PRO A 13 -4.44 12.41 18.83
N ILE A 14 -3.60 11.57 19.44
CA ILE A 14 -3.96 10.57 20.45
C ILE A 14 -3.08 10.77 21.67
N GLU A 15 -3.66 11.10 22.82
CA GLU A 15 -2.91 11.24 24.07
C GLU A 15 -2.80 9.89 24.80
N TYR A 16 -1.58 9.52 25.16
CA TYR A 16 -1.32 8.34 25.98
C TYR A 16 -0.14 8.56 26.92
N LYS A 17 -0.38 8.41 28.23
CA LYS A 17 0.63 8.61 29.29
C LYS A 17 1.37 9.95 29.18
N GLY A 18 0.64 11.03 28.95
CA GLY A 18 1.19 12.39 28.82
C GLY A 18 2.03 12.65 27.57
N ASN A 19 1.97 11.75 26.57
CA ASN A 19 2.60 11.93 25.27
C ASN A 19 1.53 11.98 24.17
N ILE A 20 1.75 12.83 23.16
CA ILE A 20 0.90 12.93 21.98
C ILE A 20 1.46 12.02 20.89
N TYR A 21 0.61 11.15 20.37
CA TYR A 21 0.81 10.32 19.18
C TYR A 21 -0.17 10.77 18.10
N TYR A 22 -0.03 10.22 16.90
CA TYR A 22 -0.93 10.52 15.80
C TYR A 22 -1.39 9.24 15.13
N SER A 23 -2.67 9.15 14.80
CA SER A 23 -3.23 8.04 14.03
C SER A 23 -2.62 7.98 12.62
N PHE A 24 -2.81 6.86 11.92
CA PHE A 24 -2.61 6.87 10.48
C PHE A 24 -3.80 7.59 9.85
N PRO A 25 -3.58 8.55 8.93
CA PRO A 25 -4.66 9.36 8.39
C PRO A 25 -5.64 8.53 7.55
N THR A 26 -6.89 8.98 7.52
CA THR A 26 -7.93 8.45 6.63
C THR A 26 -7.65 8.84 5.18
N VAL A 27 -8.34 8.18 4.25
CA VAL A 27 -8.28 8.53 2.84
C VAL A 27 -8.79 9.96 2.61
N GLU A 28 -9.88 10.33 3.28
CA GLU A 28 -10.44 11.69 3.28
C GLU A 28 -9.42 12.74 3.77
N GLN A 29 -8.64 12.45 4.81
CA GLN A 29 -7.60 13.35 5.31
C GLN A 29 -6.43 13.51 4.33
N LEU A 30 -6.15 12.49 3.51
CA LEU A 30 -5.07 12.52 2.52
C LEU A 30 -5.47 12.99 1.13
N LYS A 31 -6.77 13.05 0.79
CA LYS A 31 -7.25 13.28 -0.59
C LYS A 31 -6.73 14.57 -1.22
N ASP A 32 -6.54 15.62 -0.42
CA ASP A 32 -6.10 16.93 -0.88
C ASP A 32 -4.57 17.11 -0.75
N ALA A 33 -3.85 16.10 -0.25
CA ALA A 33 -2.40 16.17 -0.08
C ALA A 33 -1.70 16.29 -1.43
N THR A 34 -0.86 17.32 -1.56
CA THR A 34 -0.08 17.56 -2.78
C THR A 34 1.13 16.62 -2.84
N GLU A 35 1.66 16.42 -4.05
CA GLU A 35 2.86 15.61 -4.23
C GLU A 35 4.06 16.19 -3.46
N ASP A 36 4.18 17.52 -3.41
CA ASP A 36 5.29 18.18 -2.74
C ASP A 36 5.18 18.11 -1.21
N GLU A 37 3.97 18.16 -0.66
CA GLU A 37 3.75 17.89 0.77
C GLU A 37 4.10 16.44 1.12
N LEU A 38 3.71 15.48 0.28
CA LEU A 38 4.09 14.08 0.45
C LEU A 38 5.62 13.91 0.36
N LYS A 39 6.30 14.55 -0.60
CA LYS A 39 7.78 14.55 -0.70
C LYS A 39 8.44 15.07 0.57
N ALA A 40 7.89 16.13 1.18
CA ALA A 40 8.38 16.67 2.45
C ALA A 40 8.31 15.63 3.60
N CYS A 41 7.45 14.61 3.47
CA CYS A 41 7.38 13.47 4.39
C CYS A 41 8.44 12.39 4.13
N SER A 42 9.49 12.68 3.37
CA SER A 42 10.62 11.75 3.11
C SER A 42 10.25 10.48 2.33
N VAL A 43 9.24 10.53 1.46
CA VAL A 43 8.87 9.42 0.54
C VAL A 43 9.56 9.52 -0.83
N GLY A 44 10.15 10.67 -1.16
CA GLY A 44 10.85 10.91 -2.41
C GLY A 44 9.95 10.73 -3.64
N PHE A 45 10.44 10.03 -4.67
CA PHE A 45 9.69 9.78 -5.91
C PHE A 45 8.40 8.97 -5.71
N ARG A 46 8.22 8.32 -4.54
CA ARG A 46 7.00 7.57 -4.21
C ARG A 46 5.81 8.48 -3.89
N ALA A 47 6.03 9.79 -3.71
CA ALA A 47 4.96 10.75 -3.46
C ALA A 47 3.87 10.68 -4.55
N ARG A 48 4.26 10.59 -5.82
CA ARG A 48 3.32 10.45 -6.95
C ARG A 48 2.47 9.18 -6.86
N TYR A 49 3.05 8.08 -6.38
CA TYR A 49 2.36 6.80 -6.21
C TYR A 49 1.34 6.89 -5.09
N ILE A 50 1.74 7.45 -3.94
CA ILE A 50 0.84 7.64 -2.80
C ILE A 50 -0.33 8.53 -3.19
N LYS A 51 -0.07 9.65 -3.89
CA LYS A 51 -1.12 10.55 -4.36
C LYS A 51 -2.10 9.86 -5.32
N ASP A 52 -1.58 9.14 -6.33
CA ASP A 52 -2.40 8.36 -7.27
C ASP A 52 -3.26 7.31 -6.55
N THR A 53 -2.66 6.55 -5.63
CA THR A 53 -3.36 5.54 -4.82
C THR A 53 -4.46 6.16 -3.96
N VAL A 54 -4.18 7.23 -3.23
CA VAL A 54 -5.17 7.93 -2.40
C VAL A 54 -6.34 8.42 -3.25
N ASN A 55 -6.07 9.04 -4.40
CA ASN A 55 -7.11 9.50 -5.31
C ASN A 55 -7.99 8.35 -5.80
N LYS A 56 -7.40 7.24 -6.25
CA LYS A 56 -8.14 6.07 -6.73
C LYS A 56 -9.03 5.47 -5.64
N ILE A 57 -8.52 5.34 -4.42
CA ILE A 57 -9.31 4.81 -3.30
C ILE A 57 -10.43 5.79 -2.94
N TYR A 58 -10.13 7.09 -2.86
CA TYR A 58 -11.11 8.12 -2.52
C TYR A 58 -12.26 8.21 -3.52
N GLN A 59 -11.96 8.20 -4.83
CA GLN A 59 -13.02 8.22 -5.85
C GLN A 59 -13.96 7.01 -5.75
N ASN A 60 -13.45 5.89 -5.23
CA ASN A 60 -14.19 4.64 -5.03
C ASN A 60 -14.80 4.48 -3.63
N SER A 61 -14.59 5.44 -2.72
CA SER A 61 -15.27 5.51 -1.42
C SER A 61 -16.51 6.42 -1.43
N ILE A 62 -16.70 7.22 -2.49
CA ILE A 62 -17.85 8.11 -2.65
C ILE A 62 -19.07 7.28 -3.09
N GLU A 63 -20.14 7.34 -2.30
CA GLU A 63 -21.43 6.76 -2.66
C GLU A 63 -21.95 7.37 -3.98
N GLU A 64 -22.49 6.52 -4.87
CA GLU A 64 -23.03 6.93 -6.18
C GLU A 64 -22.04 7.60 -7.15
N CYS A 65 -20.74 7.30 -7.02
CA CYS A 65 -19.75 7.75 -8.01
C CYS A 65 -19.99 7.09 -9.37
N GLU A 66 -20.31 7.89 -10.40
CA GLU A 66 -20.47 7.41 -11.80
C GLU A 66 -19.19 6.74 -12.35
N GLN A 67 -18.04 6.98 -11.71
CA GLN A 67 -16.72 6.46 -12.08
C GLN A 67 -16.24 5.35 -11.14
N TYR A 68 -17.16 4.66 -10.45
CA TYR A 68 -16.79 3.53 -9.61
C TYR A 68 -16.13 2.41 -10.42
N GLU A 69 -14.93 2.05 -10.02
CA GLU A 69 -14.09 0.99 -10.55
C GLU A 69 -13.79 0.02 -9.40
N LYS A 70 -14.52 -1.09 -9.34
CA LYS A 70 -14.38 -2.13 -8.29
C LYS A 70 -12.93 -2.59 -8.05
N GLU A 71 -12.06 -2.48 -9.06
CA GLU A 71 -10.64 -2.83 -8.99
C GLU A 71 -9.82 -1.89 -8.09
N TYR A 72 -10.40 -0.78 -7.64
CA TYR A 72 -9.81 0.13 -6.65
C TYR A 72 -10.60 0.18 -5.33
N ASP A 73 -11.62 -0.66 -5.18
CA ASP A 73 -12.36 -0.84 -3.93
C ASP A 73 -11.66 -1.89 -3.05
N MET A 74 -11.12 -1.45 -1.92
CA MET A 74 -10.36 -2.30 -1.01
C MET A 74 -11.17 -3.46 -0.41
N LEU A 75 -12.48 -3.28 -0.18
CA LEU A 75 -13.33 -4.33 0.35
C LEU A 75 -13.63 -5.36 -0.73
N TRP A 76 -13.88 -4.91 -1.96
CA TRP A 76 -14.04 -5.81 -3.11
C TRP A 76 -12.77 -6.63 -3.34
N ILE A 77 -11.60 -6.00 -3.39
CA ILE A 77 -10.29 -6.65 -3.60
C ILE A 77 -10.03 -7.72 -2.53
N LYS A 78 -10.27 -7.40 -1.24
CA LYS A 78 -10.07 -8.34 -0.13
C LYS A 78 -10.90 -9.61 -0.28
N ASN A 79 -12.11 -9.48 -0.82
CA ASN A 79 -13.05 -10.60 -0.99
C ASN A 79 -12.79 -11.45 -2.25
N GLN A 80 -11.81 -11.09 -3.09
CA GLN A 80 -11.45 -11.89 -4.26
C GLN A 80 -10.55 -13.08 -3.90
N GLN A 81 -10.44 -14.02 -4.85
CA GLN A 81 -9.45 -15.10 -4.79
C GLN A 81 -8.03 -14.53 -4.83
N ASP A 82 -7.08 -15.24 -4.22
CA ASP A 82 -5.69 -14.80 -4.01
C ASP A 82 -5.03 -14.29 -5.31
N ASP A 83 -5.14 -15.04 -6.42
CA ASP A 83 -4.56 -14.64 -7.72
C ASP A 83 -5.18 -13.36 -8.30
N ILE A 84 -6.48 -13.17 -8.10
CA ILE A 84 -7.20 -11.97 -8.58
C ILE A 84 -6.78 -10.78 -7.71
N CYS A 85 -6.76 -10.97 -6.39
CA CYS A 85 -6.30 -9.98 -5.43
C CYS A 85 -4.87 -9.51 -5.76
N HIS A 86 -3.95 -10.45 -5.98
CA HIS A 86 -2.55 -10.18 -6.34
C HIS A 86 -2.42 -9.38 -7.65
N LYS A 87 -3.21 -9.73 -8.68
CA LYS A 87 -3.18 -9.03 -9.97
C LYS A 87 -3.76 -7.62 -9.87
N VAL A 88 -4.92 -7.47 -9.24
CA VAL A 88 -5.63 -6.18 -9.15
C VAL A 88 -4.83 -5.17 -8.30
N LEU A 89 -4.19 -5.60 -7.22
CA LEU A 89 -3.32 -4.72 -6.43
C LEU A 89 -2.19 -4.09 -7.26
N GLN A 90 -1.74 -4.74 -8.34
CA GLN A 90 -0.70 -4.20 -9.23
C GLN A 90 -1.21 -3.13 -10.20
N ASN A 91 -2.52 -2.86 -10.25
CA ASN A 91 -3.08 -1.72 -10.98
C ASN A 91 -2.78 -0.37 -10.30
N TYR A 92 -2.38 -0.39 -9.02
CA TYR A 92 -1.90 0.80 -8.34
C TYR A 92 -0.46 1.13 -8.76
N SER A 93 -0.23 2.40 -9.08
CA SER A 93 1.09 2.88 -9.45
C SER A 93 2.10 2.61 -8.33
N GLY A 94 3.21 1.93 -8.65
CA GLY A 94 4.26 1.62 -7.68
C GLY A 94 4.02 0.35 -6.85
N ILE A 95 2.94 -0.40 -7.09
CA ILE A 95 2.74 -1.75 -6.54
C ILE A 95 3.10 -2.77 -7.61
N GLY A 96 4.17 -3.54 -7.37
CA GLY A 96 4.51 -4.75 -8.14
C GLY A 96 4.30 -6.02 -7.31
N ALA A 97 4.57 -7.18 -7.90
CA ALA A 97 4.33 -8.51 -7.30
C ALA A 97 4.68 -8.59 -5.80
N LYS A 98 5.91 -8.21 -5.41
CA LYS A 98 6.34 -8.25 -4.00
C LYS A 98 5.47 -7.40 -3.08
N VAL A 99 5.10 -6.19 -3.51
CA VAL A 99 4.30 -5.26 -2.68
C VAL A 99 2.86 -5.75 -2.62
N ALA A 100 2.31 -6.25 -3.73
CA ALA A 100 0.99 -6.88 -3.75
C ALA A 100 0.91 -8.05 -2.76
N ASP A 101 1.91 -8.94 -2.76
CA ASP A 101 2.00 -10.05 -1.79
C ASP A 101 2.05 -9.56 -0.34
N CYS A 102 2.84 -8.51 -0.06
CA CYS A 102 2.87 -7.94 1.29
C CYS A 102 1.49 -7.40 1.72
N VAL A 103 0.79 -6.68 0.83
CA VAL A 103 -0.55 -6.13 1.14
C VAL A 103 -1.54 -7.27 1.39
N MET A 104 -1.67 -8.20 0.46
CA MET A 104 -2.65 -9.28 0.59
C MET A 104 -2.37 -10.20 1.81
N LEU A 105 -1.10 -10.45 2.14
CA LEU A 105 -0.73 -11.26 3.31
C LEU A 105 -1.03 -10.53 4.62
N PHE A 106 -0.61 -9.27 4.75
CA PHE A 106 -0.64 -8.56 6.03
C PHE A 106 -1.98 -7.86 6.33
N SER A 107 -2.80 -7.56 5.31
CA SER A 107 -4.08 -6.87 5.52
C SER A 107 -5.31 -7.63 4.98
N MET A 108 -5.13 -8.71 4.22
CA MET A 108 -6.24 -9.43 3.57
C MET A 108 -6.27 -10.94 3.84
N GLU A 109 -5.37 -11.45 4.70
CA GLU A 109 -5.34 -12.85 5.16
C GLU A 109 -5.18 -13.87 4.01
N LYS A 110 -4.48 -13.49 2.94
CA LYS A 110 -4.23 -14.35 1.77
C LYS A 110 -2.93 -15.13 1.96
N TYR A 111 -3.03 -16.33 2.56
CA TYR A 111 -1.87 -17.11 2.98
C TYR A 111 -1.10 -17.81 1.86
N SER A 112 -1.61 -17.82 0.63
CA SER A 112 -0.83 -18.32 -0.52
C SER A 112 0.23 -17.32 -1.01
N ALA A 113 0.17 -16.06 -0.53
CA ALA A 113 1.12 -15.01 -0.87
C ALA A 113 2.54 -15.33 -0.39
N PHE A 114 3.54 -15.07 -1.24
CA PHE A 114 4.94 -15.29 -0.91
C PHE A 114 5.78 -14.06 -1.28
N PRO A 115 5.84 -13.02 -0.43
CA PRO A 115 6.50 -11.77 -0.77
C PRO A 115 8.02 -11.93 -0.92
N VAL A 116 8.51 -12.05 -2.16
CA VAL A 116 9.95 -12.25 -2.43
C VAL A 116 10.69 -10.92 -2.49
N ASP A 117 11.37 -10.57 -1.41
CA ASP A 117 12.36 -9.49 -1.40
C ASP A 117 13.80 -10.06 -1.60
N VAL A 118 14.81 -9.18 -1.48
CA VAL A 118 16.21 -9.61 -1.62
C VAL A 118 16.65 -10.61 -0.55
N TRP A 119 16.04 -10.62 0.63
CA TRP A 119 16.38 -11.53 1.73
C TRP A 119 15.68 -12.87 1.60
N VAL A 120 14.38 -12.86 1.29
CA VAL A 120 13.62 -14.08 0.96
C VAL A 120 14.25 -14.78 -0.24
N LYS A 121 14.62 -14.03 -1.29
CA LYS A 121 15.37 -14.58 -2.42
C LYS A 121 16.66 -15.28 -1.98
N ARG A 122 17.49 -14.61 -1.15
CA ARG A 122 18.74 -15.19 -0.63
C ARG A 122 18.50 -16.44 0.20
N ALA A 123 17.45 -16.45 1.03
CA ALA A 123 17.07 -17.62 1.81
C ALA A 123 16.66 -18.78 0.88
N MET A 124 15.86 -18.52 -0.15
CA MET A 124 15.46 -19.54 -1.13
C MET A 124 16.66 -20.11 -1.89
N GLN A 125 17.60 -19.26 -2.28
CA GLN A 125 18.85 -19.69 -2.93
C GLN A 125 19.73 -20.52 -2.00
N TYR A 126 19.85 -20.12 -0.73
CA TYR A 126 20.70 -20.79 0.24
C TYR A 126 20.13 -22.15 0.70
N PHE A 127 18.86 -22.20 1.08
CA PHE A 127 18.24 -23.39 1.66
C PHE A 127 17.67 -24.36 0.64
N TYR A 128 17.17 -23.86 -0.50
CA TYR A 128 16.45 -24.67 -1.50
C TYR A 128 17.16 -24.72 -2.86
N LEU A 129 18.37 -24.16 -2.96
CA LEU A 129 19.18 -24.12 -4.19
C LEU A 129 18.40 -23.55 -5.39
N ALA A 130 17.47 -22.63 -5.12
CA ALA A 130 16.63 -22.04 -6.15
C ALA A 130 17.50 -21.27 -7.17
N PRO A 131 17.23 -21.40 -8.48
CA PRO A 131 17.93 -20.61 -9.49
C PRO A 131 17.66 -19.12 -9.31
N ASP A 132 18.55 -18.27 -9.83
CA ASP A 132 18.29 -16.84 -9.85
C ASP A 132 17.17 -16.50 -10.83
N VAL A 133 15.95 -16.36 -10.29
CA VAL A 133 14.73 -16.00 -11.01
C VAL A 133 14.40 -14.51 -10.89
N SER A 134 15.43 -13.64 -10.86
CA SER A 134 15.24 -12.18 -10.91
C SER A 134 14.17 -11.81 -11.93
N LEU A 135 13.04 -11.26 -11.47
CA LEU A 135 12.04 -10.65 -12.35
C LEU A 135 12.77 -9.61 -13.22
N LYS A 136 12.54 -9.64 -14.55
CA LYS A 136 13.13 -8.66 -15.47
C LYS A 136 12.79 -7.27 -14.94
N LYS A 137 13.83 -6.46 -14.72
CA LYS A 137 13.72 -5.08 -14.26
C LYS A 137 12.93 -4.22 -15.24
#